data_AF-A0A1F4HXC9-F1
#
_entry.id   AF-A0A1F4HXC9-F1
#
_cell.length_a   1.000
_cell.length_b   1.000
_cell.length_c   1.000
_cell.angle_alpha   90.00
_cell.angle_beta   90.00
_cell.angle_gamma   90.00
#
_symmetry.space_group_name_H-M   'P 1'
#
loop_
_entity.id
_entity.type
_entity.pdbx_description
1 polymer ?
#
loop_
_entity_poly.entity_id
_entity_poly.type
_entity_poly.pdbx_seq_one_letter_code
_entity_poly.pdbx_strand_id
1 'polypeptide(L)'
;MTTLDPTIDAKAAPVEVATHREPIGALATYIQHASSGERAALARLKPEALQPHQLAALARALLKAGLSPEQWHADTWPRWALIAHGMALAGHDRKQKLGEQLAQAKVSESRVTKLLTSRGDAFTQLLPRVLRLLASKGVAPNWRELGELVLKESSNQRDDKEKAEAIRLRIAGPYFSALARSASKS
;
A
#
# COMPACT_ATOMS: atom_id res chain seq x y z
N MET A 1 15.93 64.33 -19.08
CA MET A 1 16.26 63.54 -17.87
C MET A 1 16.03 62.09 -18.22
N THR A 2 17.13 61.35 -18.34
CA THR A 2 17.21 59.93 -18.71
C THR A 2 16.70 59.05 -17.57
N THR A 3 15.82 58.10 -17.85
CA THR A 3 15.75 56.84 -17.10
C THR A 3 15.52 55.69 -18.07
N LEU A 4 16.47 54.77 -18.04
CA LEU A 4 16.51 53.48 -18.73
C LEU A 4 15.55 52.47 -18.06
N ASP A 5 15.06 51.54 -18.87
CA ASP A 5 14.45 50.21 -18.63
C ASP A 5 14.99 49.41 -17.41
N PRO A 6 14.35 48.30 -16.93
CA PRO A 6 13.59 47.33 -17.73
C PRO A 6 12.35 46.64 -17.11
N THR A 7 11.57 46.07 -18.04
CA THR A 7 10.73 44.86 -17.92
C THR A 7 11.27 43.81 -16.94
N ILE A 8 10.45 43.44 -15.96
CA ILE A 8 10.54 42.14 -15.27
C ILE A 8 9.27 41.37 -15.64
N ASP A 9 9.35 40.65 -16.75
CA ASP A 9 8.51 39.49 -17.00
C ASP A 9 8.82 38.47 -15.89
N ALA A 10 7.98 38.44 -14.85
CA ALA A 10 7.98 37.37 -13.87
C ALA A 10 7.41 36.11 -14.52
N LYS A 11 8.22 35.48 -15.39
CA LYS A 11 8.02 34.11 -15.84
C LYS A 11 8.04 33.22 -14.60
N ALA A 12 6.86 32.83 -14.14
CA ALA A 12 6.69 31.85 -13.08
C ALA A 12 7.60 30.66 -13.37
N ALA A 13 8.54 30.41 -12.45
CA ALA A 13 9.40 29.25 -12.52
C ALA A 13 8.52 27.98 -12.63
N PRO A 14 8.93 27.00 -13.45
CA PRO A 14 8.21 25.74 -13.48
C PRO A 14 8.26 25.15 -12.09
N VAL A 15 7.08 24.90 -11.50
CA VAL A 15 6.93 24.07 -10.32
C VAL A 15 7.68 22.78 -10.63
N GLU A 16 8.81 22.58 -9.94
CA GLU A 16 9.57 21.35 -10.01
C GLU A 16 8.58 20.22 -9.79
N VAL A 17 8.33 19.46 -10.86
CA VAL A 17 7.57 18.22 -10.76
C VAL A 17 8.49 17.29 -9.99
N ALA A 18 8.45 17.39 -8.66
CA ALA A 18 9.10 16.47 -7.76
C ALA A 18 8.67 15.10 -8.27
N THR A 19 9.62 14.33 -8.79
CA THR A 19 9.38 12.96 -9.21
C THR A 19 8.88 12.23 -7.98
N HIS A 20 7.55 12.17 -7.80
CA HIS A 20 6.91 11.56 -6.66
C HIS A 20 7.22 10.08 -6.73
N ARG A 21 8.32 9.69 -6.08
CA ARG A 21 8.67 8.30 -5.91
C ARG A 21 7.48 7.67 -5.20
N GLU A 22 6.81 6.75 -5.86
CA GLU A 22 5.62 6.11 -5.32
C GLU A 22 5.98 5.48 -3.96
N PRO A 23 5.45 6.02 -2.84
CA PRO A 23 6.00 5.75 -1.51
C PRO A 23 5.86 4.28 -1.11
N ILE A 24 4.83 3.60 -1.61
CA ILE A 24 4.62 2.16 -1.44
C ILE A 24 5.77 1.35 -2.06
N GLY A 25 6.13 1.65 -3.31
CA GLY A 25 7.21 0.94 -4.00
C GLY A 25 8.58 1.20 -3.36
N ALA A 26 8.81 2.42 -2.89
CA ALA A 26 10.03 2.78 -2.16
C ALA A 26 10.11 2.06 -0.81
N LEU A 27 9.00 2.01 -0.06
CA LEU A 27 8.91 1.29 1.21
C LEU A 27 9.15 -0.21 1.02
N ALA A 28 8.55 -0.81 -0.01
CA ALA A 28 8.79 -2.22 -0.34
C ALA A 28 10.27 -2.51 -0.64
N THR A 29 10.91 -1.62 -1.41
CA THR A 29 12.35 -1.73 -1.72
C THR A 29 13.19 -1.63 -0.45
N TYR A 30 12.86 -0.68 0.44
CA TYR A 30 13.55 -0.55 1.73
C TYR A 30 13.42 -1.83 2.57
N ILE A 31 12.20 -2.36 2.75
CA ILE A 31 11.95 -3.55 3.57
C ILE A 31 12.64 -4.80 3.00
N GLN A 32 12.74 -4.90 1.67
CA GLN A 32 13.45 -5.99 1.00
C GLN A 32 14.95 -6.00 1.36
N HIS A 33 15.58 -4.82 1.47
CA HIS A 33 17.00 -4.67 1.79
C HIS A 33 17.27 -4.42 3.28
N ALA A 34 16.22 -4.32 4.10
CA ALA A 34 16.35 -4.11 5.54
C ALA A 34 17.05 -5.28 6.23
N SER A 35 17.79 -4.98 7.29
CA SER A 35 18.38 -5.99 8.16
C SER A 35 17.32 -6.90 8.78
N SER A 36 17.73 -8.07 9.28
CA SER A 36 16.84 -9.00 9.98
C SER A 36 16.14 -8.33 11.17
N GLY A 37 16.86 -7.47 11.92
CA GLY A 37 16.34 -6.72 13.06
C GLY A 37 15.28 -5.69 12.65
N GLU A 38 15.54 -4.90 11.60
CA GLU A 38 14.59 -3.91 11.09
C GLU A 38 13.32 -4.58 10.53
N ARG A 39 13.49 -5.64 9.73
CA ARG A 39 12.36 -6.42 9.23
C ARG A 39 11.53 -7.02 10.37
N ALA A 40 12.19 -7.56 11.39
CA ALA A 40 11.50 -8.11 12.56
C ALA A 40 10.77 -7.03 13.38
N ALA A 41 11.32 -5.81 13.47
CA ALA A 41 10.66 -4.68 14.11
C ALA A 41 9.37 -4.29 13.36
N LEU A 42 9.44 -4.23 12.02
CA LEU A 42 8.28 -3.93 11.17
C LEU A 42 7.23 -5.06 11.17
N ALA A 43 7.67 -6.32 11.19
CA ALA A 43 6.78 -7.48 11.28
C ALA A 43 5.99 -7.53 12.60
N ARG A 44 6.46 -6.85 13.66
CA ARG A 44 5.78 -6.81 14.98
C ARG A 44 4.85 -5.62 15.18
N LEU A 45 4.77 -4.68 14.22
CA LEU A 45 3.90 -3.52 14.32
C LEU A 45 2.46 -3.92 14.67
N LYS A 46 1.83 -3.13 15.53
CA LYS A 46 0.39 -3.24 15.85
C LYS A 46 -0.30 -1.99 15.26
N PRO A 47 -0.91 -2.08 14.06
CA PRO A 47 -1.46 -0.92 13.36
C PRO A 47 -2.44 -0.08 14.20
N GLU A 48 -3.27 -0.73 15.01
CA GLU A 48 -4.30 -0.08 15.83
C GLU A 48 -3.76 0.52 17.15
N ALA A 49 -2.55 0.15 17.58
CA ALA A 49 -2.02 0.52 18.89
C ALA A 49 -0.48 0.51 18.92
N LEU A 50 0.12 1.42 18.16
CA LEU A 50 1.57 1.51 18.05
C LEU A 50 2.23 1.87 19.38
N GLN A 51 3.21 1.07 19.78
CA GLN A 51 4.08 1.36 20.92
C GLN A 51 5.19 2.36 20.53
N PRO A 52 5.84 3.06 21.46
CA PRO A 52 6.87 4.06 21.13
C PRO A 52 7.99 3.54 20.23
N HIS A 53 8.48 2.32 20.47
CA HIS A 53 9.52 1.70 19.63
C HIS A 53 9.00 1.32 18.23
N GLN A 54 7.71 0.97 18.11
CA GLN A 54 7.05 0.66 16.84
C GLN A 54 6.82 1.91 16.01
N LEU A 55 6.42 3.00 16.67
CA LEU A 55 6.33 4.32 16.07
C LEU A 55 7.67 4.73 15.45
N ALA A 56 8.76 4.59 16.22
CA ALA A 56 10.10 4.93 15.75
C ALA A 56 10.56 4.03 14.58
N ALA A 57 10.22 2.73 14.60
CA ALA A 57 10.52 1.82 13.51
C ALA A 57 9.77 2.19 12.21
N LEU A 58 8.48 2.50 12.32
CA LEU A 58 7.65 2.93 11.18
C LEU A 58 8.14 4.28 10.63
N ALA A 59 8.37 5.27 11.49
CA ALA A 59 8.85 6.59 11.08
C ALA A 59 10.17 6.50 10.31
N ARG A 60 11.15 5.72 10.81
CA ARG A 60 12.41 5.49 10.08
C ARG A 60 12.19 4.85 8.72
N ALA A 61 11.31 3.85 8.61
CA ALA A 61 11.00 3.20 7.35
C ALA A 61 10.35 4.16 6.34
N LEU A 62 9.40 4.99 6.77
CA LEU A 62 8.72 5.97 5.92
C LEU A 62 9.67 7.08 5.45
N LEU A 63 10.54 7.59 6.32
CA LEU A 63 11.59 8.55 5.93
C LEU A 63 12.52 7.96 4.86
N LYS A 64 12.96 6.71 5.04
CA LYS A 64 13.81 6.02 4.05
C LYS A 64 13.07 5.71 2.74
N ALA A 65 11.75 5.58 2.79
CA ALA A 65 10.89 5.48 1.61
C ALA A 65 10.66 6.83 0.90
N GLY A 66 11.13 7.94 1.46
CA GLY A 66 10.97 9.29 0.91
C GLY A 66 9.64 9.96 1.25
N LEU A 67 8.88 9.40 2.20
CA LEU A 67 7.67 10.05 2.71
C LEU A 67 8.09 11.06 3.79
N SER A 68 8.09 12.35 3.43
CA SER A 68 8.53 13.42 4.31
C SER A 68 7.53 13.64 5.47
N PRO A 69 7.97 14.14 6.64
CA PRO A 69 7.10 14.35 7.80
C PRO A 69 5.87 15.21 7.53
N GLU A 70 5.97 16.16 6.60
CA GLU A 70 4.88 17.07 6.22
C GLU A 70 3.75 16.33 5.49
N GLN A 71 4.02 15.14 4.97
CA GLN A 71 3.03 14.27 4.32
C GLN A 71 2.40 13.27 5.30
N TRP A 72 2.83 13.26 6.57
CA TRP A 72 2.30 12.34 7.57
C TRP A 72 0.99 12.87 8.13
N HIS A 73 -0.05 12.05 8.03
CA HIS A 73 -1.37 12.38 8.55
C HIS A 73 -1.80 11.33 9.58
N ALA A 74 -2.36 11.78 10.70
CA ALA A 74 -2.76 10.90 11.81
C ALA A 74 -3.76 9.82 11.37
N ASP A 75 -4.64 10.14 10.42
CA ASP A 75 -5.66 9.23 9.89
C ASP A 75 -5.08 8.12 8.98
N THR A 76 -3.97 8.41 8.27
CA THR A 76 -3.27 7.45 7.42
C THR A 76 -2.21 6.65 8.17
N TRP A 77 -1.85 7.05 9.38
CA TRP A 77 -0.76 6.44 10.13
C TRP A 77 -0.98 4.94 10.45
N PRO A 78 -2.16 4.51 10.94
CA PRO A 78 -2.46 3.08 11.11
C PRO A 78 -2.40 2.32 9.78
N ARG A 79 -2.80 2.96 8.67
CA ARG A 79 -2.79 2.37 7.32
C ARG A 79 -1.35 2.13 6.85
N TRP A 80 -0.45 3.10 7.05
CA TRP A 80 0.98 2.92 6.79
C TRP A 80 1.61 1.83 7.66
N ALA A 81 1.22 1.74 8.94
CA ALA A 81 1.65 0.67 9.82
C ALA A 81 1.23 -0.71 9.29
N LEU A 82 -0.02 -0.84 8.81
CA LEU A 82 -0.55 -2.07 8.23
C LEU A 82 0.19 -2.47 6.94
N ILE A 83 0.51 -1.48 6.08
CA ILE A 83 1.30 -1.70 4.86
C ILE A 83 2.70 -2.20 5.21
N ALA A 84 3.41 -1.51 6.11
CA ALA A 84 4.77 -1.89 6.50
C ALA A 84 4.81 -3.27 7.19
N HIS A 85 3.85 -3.53 8.09
CA HIS A 85 3.66 -4.83 8.73
C HIS A 85 3.48 -5.93 7.69
N GLY A 86 2.57 -5.72 6.74
CA GLY A 86 2.25 -6.70 5.73
C GLY A 86 3.38 -6.96 4.75
N MET A 87 4.12 -5.92 4.33
CA MET A 87 5.33 -6.07 3.52
C MET A 87 6.42 -6.85 4.25
N ALA A 88 6.59 -6.63 5.56
CA ALA A 88 7.56 -7.36 6.36
C ALA A 88 7.19 -8.84 6.55
N LEU A 89 5.89 -9.17 6.57
CA LEU A 89 5.39 -10.54 6.71
C LEU A 89 5.38 -11.33 5.40
N ALA A 90 4.86 -10.73 4.33
CA ALA A 90 4.55 -11.44 3.09
C ALA A 90 5.44 -11.00 1.90
N GLY A 91 6.30 -10.00 2.09
CA GLY A 91 7.08 -9.42 1.00
C GLY A 91 6.23 -8.56 0.06
N HIS A 92 6.79 -8.26 -1.11
CA HIS A 92 6.15 -7.49 -2.17
C HIS A 92 6.49 -8.08 -3.54
N ASP A 93 5.49 -8.31 -4.37
CA ASP A 93 5.68 -8.64 -5.79
C ASP A 93 4.74 -7.82 -6.69
N ARG A 94 5.33 -6.95 -7.50
CA ARG A 94 4.63 -6.09 -8.48
C ARG A 94 4.46 -6.72 -9.87
N LYS A 95 5.00 -7.93 -10.11
CA LYS A 95 4.97 -8.55 -11.44
C LYS A 95 3.59 -9.08 -11.80
N GLN A 96 2.83 -9.54 -10.81
CA GLN A 96 1.49 -10.08 -11.01
C GLN A 96 0.41 -9.17 -10.43
N LYS A 97 -0.82 -9.34 -10.90
CA LYS A 97 -2.00 -8.68 -10.33
C LYS A 97 -2.36 -9.31 -8.99
N LEU A 98 -2.82 -8.51 -8.03
CA LEU A 98 -3.14 -9.03 -6.69
C LEU A 98 -4.22 -10.12 -6.76
N GLY A 99 -5.22 -9.95 -7.63
CA GLY A 99 -6.26 -10.95 -7.85
C GLY A 99 -5.71 -12.32 -8.28
N GLU A 100 -4.71 -12.34 -9.16
CA GLU A 100 -4.07 -13.59 -9.61
C GLU A 100 -3.24 -14.22 -8.50
N GLN A 101 -2.51 -13.41 -7.73
CA GLN A 101 -1.74 -13.87 -6.57
C GLN A 101 -2.65 -14.50 -5.48
N LEU A 102 -3.84 -13.92 -5.25
CA LEU A 102 -4.84 -14.49 -4.34
C LEU A 102 -5.34 -15.86 -4.84
N ALA A 103 -5.59 -16.00 -6.15
CA ALA A 103 -5.99 -17.27 -6.75
C ALA A 103 -4.85 -18.31 -6.70
N GLN A 104 -3.61 -17.91 -7.02
CA GLN A 104 -2.42 -18.74 -6.96
C GLN A 104 -2.19 -19.30 -5.55
N ALA A 105 -2.39 -18.48 -4.52
CA ALA A 105 -2.30 -18.89 -3.13
C ALA A 105 -3.52 -19.70 -2.62
N LYS A 106 -4.48 -20.01 -3.51
CA LYS A 106 -5.71 -20.76 -3.18
C LYS A 106 -6.52 -20.11 -2.06
N VAL A 107 -6.57 -18.77 -2.02
CA VAL A 107 -7.48 -18.06 -1.13
C VAL A 107 -8.91 -18.36 -1.59
N SER A 108 -9.77 -18.82 -0.67
CA SER A 108 -11.15 -19.17 -1.02
C SER A 108 -11.94 -17.96 -1.50
N GLU A 109 -12.90 -18.21 -2.41
CA GLU A 109 -13.75 -17.17 -2.99
C GLU A 109 -14.46 -16.36 -1.91
N SER A 110 -15.11 -17.05 -0.96
CA SER A 110 -15.75 -16.40 0.19
C SER A 110 -14.82 -15.46 0.95
N ARG A 111 -13.54 -15.82 1.11
CA ARG A 111 -12.57 -14.97 1.82
C ARG A 111 -12.14 -13.76 0.99
N VAL A 112 -11.97 -13.91 -0.33
CA VAL A 112 -11.65 -12.79 -1.22
C VAL A 112 -12.84 -11.84 -1.33
N THR A 113 -14.05 -12.36 -1.56
CA THR A 113 -15.28 -11.55 -1.59
C THR A 113 -15.44 -10.79 -0.28
N LYS A 114 -15.28 -11.45 0.87
CA LYS A 114 -15.38 -10.78 2.18
C LYS A 114 -14.31 -9.70 2.37
N LEU A 115 -13.07 -9.93 1.92
CA LEU A 115 -12.02 -8.91 1.96
C LEU A 115 -12.41 -7.68 1.12
N LEU A 116 -12.84 -7.88 -0.13
CA LEU A 116 -13.14 -6.79 -1.06
C LEU A 116 -14.40 -6.02 -0.67
N THR A 117 -15.38 -6.65 -0.04
CA THR A 117 -16.61 -5.99 0.44
C THR A 117 -16.49 -5.40 1.85
N SER A 118 -15.47 -5.78 2.62
CA SER A 118 -15.22 -5.18 3.94
C SER A 118 -14.77 -3.72 3.86
N ARG A 119 -15.04 -2.97 4.93
CA ARG A 119 -14.68 -1.55 5.12
C ARG A 119 -14.19 -1.35 6.56
N GLY A 120 -13.33 -0.37 6.79
CA GLY A 120 -12.91 0.01 8.15
C GLY A 120 -12.27 -1.14 8.91
N ASP A 121 -12.62 -1.26 10.20
CA ASP A 121 -12.09 -2.28 11.11
C ASP A 121 -12.24 -3.71 10.58
N ALA A 122 -13.34 -4.00 9.86
CA ALA A 122 -13.53 -5.32 9.27
C ALA A 122 -12.45 -5.63 8.23
N PHE A 123 -12.04 -4.64 7.44
CA PHE A 123 -10.96 -4.78 6.47
C PHE A 123 -9.61 -4.94 7.18
N THR A 124 -9.31 -4.09 8.17
CA THR A 124 -8.03 -4.14 8.91
C THR A 124 -7.85 -5.42 9.72
N GLN A 125 -8.94 -6.04 10.19
CA GLN A 125 -8.92 -7.33 10.88
C GLN A 125 -8.77 -8.54 9.93
N LEU A 126 -9.35 -8.47 8.73
CA LEU A 126 -9.29 -9.56 7.75
C LEU A 126 -7.94 -9.61 7.03
N LEU A 127 -7.38 -8.44 6.69
CA LEU A 127 -6.20 -8.36 5.86
C LEU A 127 -4.99 -9.13 6.42
N PRO A 128 -4.60 -9.01 7.71
CA PRO A 128 -3.47 -9.75 8.26
C PRO A 128 -3.61 -11.27 8.14
N ARG A 129 -4.85 -11.80 8.20
CA ARG A 129 -5.12 -13.24 8.05
C ARG A 129 -4.87 -13.70 6.62
N VAL A 130 -5.28 -12.90 5.64
CA VAL A 130 -5.02 -13.17 4.22
C VAL A 130 -3.52 -13.09 3.92
N LEU A 131 -2.82 -12.09 4.46
CA LEU A 131 -1.37 -11.93 4.28
C LEU A 131 -0.57 -13.11 4.83
N ARG A 132 -0.93 -13.64 6.00
CA ARG A 132 -0.30 -14.84 6.56
C ARG A 132 -0.53 -16.07 5.68
N LEU A 133 -1.71 -16.19 5.05
CA LEU A 133 -1.98 -17.26 4.10
C LEU A 133 -1.14 -17.11 2.81
N LEU A 134 -1.04 -15.90 2.26
CA LEU A 134 -0.17 -15.64 1.11
C LEU A 134 1.28 -16.01 1.43
N ALA A 135 1.79 -15.56 2.58
CA ALA A 135 3.14 -15.85 3.06
C ALA A 135 3.37 -17.38 3.24
N SER A 136 2.41 -18.11 3.82
CA SER A 136 2.54 -19.57 3.98
C SER A 136 2.50 -20.35 2.67
N LYS A 137 2.04 -19.73 1.58
CA LYS A 137 2.07 -20.26 0.21
C LYS A 137 3.25 -19.73 -0.61
N GLY A 138 4.14 -18.95 -0.01
CA GLY A 138 5.28 -18.34 -0.71
C GLY A 138 4.88 -17.30 -1.76
N VAL A 139 3.67 -16.75 -1.66
CA VAL A 139 3.16 -15.75 -2.60
C VAL A 139 3.28 -14.38 -1.95
N ALA A 140 4.05 -13.48 -2.58
CA ALA A 140 4.14 -12.10 -2.14
C ALA A 140 3.05 -11.25 -2.81
N PRO A 141 2.29 -10.43 -2.07
CA PRO A 141 1.23 -9.60 -2.67
C PRO A 141 1.77 -8.38 -3.40
N ASN A 142 1.02 -7.94 -4.40
CA ASN A 142 1.21 -6.66 -5.06
C ASN A 142 0.73 -5.52 -4.17
N TRP A 143 1.64 -5.05 -3.31
CA TRP A 143 1.41 -3.89 -2.44
C TRP A 143 1.13 -2.58 -3.14
N ARG A 144 1.37 -2.42 -4.45
CA ARG A 144 0.91 -1.21 -5.15
C ARG A 144 -0.61 -1.16 -5.16
N GLU A 145 -1.24 -2.25 -5.62
CA GLU A 145 -2.69 -2.38 -5.64
C GLU A 145 -3.27 -2.46 -4.21
N LEU A 146 -2.65 -3.29 -3.35
CA LEU A 146 -3.14 -3.51 -1.99
C LEU A 146 -2.93 -2.30 -1.08
N GLY A 147 -1.78 -1.66 -1.16
CA GLY A 147 -1.44 -0.48 -0.34
C GLY A 147 -2.27 0.74 -0.74
N GLU A 148 -2.53 0.94 -2.02
CA GLU A 148 -3.49 1.96 -2.47
C GLU A 148 -4.89 1.70 -1.90
N LEU A 149 -5.36 0.44 -1.92
CA LEU A 149 -6.64 0.09 -1.31
C LEU A 149 -6.65 0.39 0.20
N VAL A 150 -5.60 -0.02 0.92
CA VAL A 150 -5.46 0.20 2.37
C VAL A 150 -5.49 1.69 2.70
N LEU A 151 -4.84 2.54 1.91
CA LEU A 151 -4.83 4.00 2.15
C LEU A 151 -6.19 4.65 1.90
N LYS A 152 -7.00 4.12 0.96
CA LYS A 152 -8.21 4.78 0.46
C LYS A 152 -9.52 4.24 1.03
N GLU A 153 -9.55 2.98 1.45
CA GLU A 153 -10.80 2.30 1.78
C GLU A 153 -11.59 2.91 2.94
N SER A 154 -10.87 3.49 3.90
CA SER A 154 -11.43 4.19 5.07
C SER A 154 -11.35 5.72 4.96
N SER A 155 -11.04 6.26 3.78
CA SER A 155 -11.01 7.71 3.59
C SER A 155 -12.42 8.30 3.63
N ASN A 156 -12.56 9.47 4.24
CA ASN A 156 -13.83 10.21 4.25
C ASN A 156 -14.06 10.99 2.95
N GLN A 157 -13.02 11.17 2.14
CA GLN A 157 -13.09 11.90 0.87
C GLN A 157 -13.82 11.07 -0.18
N ARG A 158 -14.76 11.69 -0.91
CA ARG A 158 -15.55 11.02 -1.94
C ARG A 158 -14.67 10.40 -3.03
N ASP A 159 -13.70 11.15 -3.53
CA ASP A 159 -12.78 10.70 -4.58
C ASP A 159 -11.98 9.46 -4.18
N ASP A 160 -11.58 9.37 -2.92
CA ASP A 160 -10.85 8.20 -2.42
C ASP A 160 -11.75 6.98 -2.29
N LYS A 161 -13.01 7.16 -1.88
CA LYS A 161 -13.99 6.07 -1.85
C LYS A 161 -14.22 5.51 -3.25
N GLU A 162 -14.42 6.37 -4.23
CA GLU A 162 -14.59 5.97 -5.65
C GLU A 162 -13.34 5.25 -6.18
N LYS A 163 -12.14 5.76 -5.87
CA LYS A 163 -10.87 5.09 -6.21
C LYS A 163 -10.75 3.72 -5.52
N ALA A 164 -11.16 3.59 -4.25
CA ALA A 164 -11.13 2.32 -3.54
C ALA A 164 -12.06 1.28 -4.19
N GLU A 165 -13.26 1.68 -4.62
CA GLU A 165 -14.16 0.79 -5.38
C GLU A 165 -13.54 0.37 -6.73
N ALA A 166 -12.93 1.31 -7.46
CA ALA A 166 -12.23 0.98 -8.70
C ALA A 166 -11.07 -0.01 -8.49
N ILE A 167 -10.32 0.14 -7.39
CA ILE A 167 -9.25 -0.80 -7.02
C ILE A 167 -9.82 -2.18 -6.70
N ARG A 168 -10.93 -2.25 -5.95
CA ARG A 168 -11.61 -3.53 -5.63
C ARG A 168 -12.01 -4.29 -6.89
N LEU A 169 -12.61 -3.60 -7.87
CA LEU A 169 -12.98 -4.22 -9.16
C LEU A 169 -11.74 -4.69 -9.93
N ARG A 170 -10.67 -3.90 -9.91
CA ARG A 170 -9.38 -4.25 -10.55
C ARG A 170 -8.72 -5.47 -9.92
N ILE A 171 -8.95 -5.73 -8.63
CA ILE A 171 -8.49 -6.94 -7.93
C ILE A 171 -9.44 -8.12 -8.21
N ALA A 172 -10.75 -7.89 -8.16
CA ALA A 172 -11.77 -8.92 -8.36
C ALA A 172 -11.68 -9.57 -9.75
N GLY A 173 -11.59 -8.75 -10.81
CA GLY A 173 -11.58 -9.25 -12.19
C GLY A 173 -10.53 -10.34 -12.45
N PRO A 174 -9.23 -10.07 -12.19
CA PRO A 174 -8.18 -11.08 -12.35
C PRO A 174 -8.34 -12.30 -11.44
N TYR A 175 -8.86 -12.14 -10.22
CA TYR A 175 -9.13 -13.26 -9.31
C TYR A 175 -10.17 -14.23 -9.89
N PHE A 176 -11.36 -13.73 -10.22
CA PHE A 176 -12.45 -14.56 -10.77
C PHE A 176 -12.11 -15.11 -12.15
N SER A 177 -11.36 -14.37 -12.97
CA SER A 177 -10.83 -14.86 -14.24
C SER A 177 -9.89 -16.05 -14.04
N ALA A 178 -9.01 -15.99 -13.03
CA ALA A 178 -8.10 -17.10 -12.71
C ALA A 178 -8.85 -18.34 -12.19
N LEU A 179 -9.91 -18.15 -11.39
CA LEU A 179 -10.77 -19.25 -10.95
C LEU A 179 -11.50 -19.93 -12.12
N ALA A 180 -12.12 -19.15 -13.00
CA ALA A 180 -12.84 -19.68 -14.17
C ALA A 180 -11.90 -20.50 -15.09
N ARG A 181 -10.68 -19.99 -15.35
CA ARG A 181 -9.66 -20.73 -16.10
C ARG A 181 -9.24 -22.04 -15.43
N SER A 182 -9.18 -22.07 -14.11
CA SER A 182 -8.79 -23.28 -13.35
C SER A 182 -9.91 -24.32 -13.36
N ALA A 183 -11.18 -23.88 -13.30
CA ALA A 183 -12.34 -24.76 -13.42
C ALA A 183 -12.45 -25.40 -14.81
N SER A 184 -12.12 -24.67 -15.88
CA SER A 184 -12.14 -25.21 -17.25
C SER A 184 -11.03 -26.23 -17.58
N LYS A 185 -10.01 -26.33 -16.71
CA LYS A 185 -8.86 -27.24 -16.87
C LYS A 185 -8.96 -28.50 -16.01
N SER A 186 -9.98 -28.57 -15.15
CA SER A 186 -10.30 -29.74 -14.31
C SER A 186 -11.35 -30.59 -15.00
#